data_AF-X0VLZ2-F1
#
_entry.id   AF-X0VLZ2-F1
#
_cell.length_a   1.000
_cell.length_b   1.000
_cell.length_c   1.000
_cell.angle_alpha   90.00
_cell.angle_beta   90.00
_cell.angle_gamma   90.00
#
_symmetry.space_group_name_H-M   'P 1'
#
loop_
_entity.id
_entity.type
_entity.pdbx_description
1 polymer ?
#
loop_
_entity_poly.entity_id
_entity_poly.type
_entity_poly.pdbx_seq_one_letter_code
_entity_poly.pdbx_strand_id
1 'polypeptide(L)'
;MFAVQADGHEIRTVEDLGTMDDLHPLQEAFQETHALQCGFCTSGFLMSILPVLEETTDLSEEDLKRAMEGNLCRCTGYQHIRDAVQLAAEKMSSGGES
;
A
#
# COMPACT_ATOMS: atom_id res chain seq x y z
N MET A 1 16.79 8.94 -8.51
CA MET A 1 16.16 10.23 -8.78
C MET A 1 16.83 11.28 -7.90
N PHE A 2 17.29 12.39 -8.47
CA PHE A 2 17.68 13.59 -7.72
C PHE A 2 16.48 14.54 -7.62
N ALA A 3 16.44 15.39 -6.59
CA ALA A 3 15.32 16.33 -6.39
C ALA A 3 15.06 17.22 -7.62
N VAL A 4 16.11 17.70 -8.30
CA VAL A 4 15.98 18.51 -9.53
C VAL A 4 15.31 17.76 -10.68
N GLN A 5 15.36 16.43 -10.70
CA GLN A 5 14.70 15.62 -11.73
C GLN A 5 13.18 15.52 -11.51
N ALA A 6 12.68 15.88 -10.32
CA ALA A 6 11.27 15.91 -10.00
C ALA A 6 10.60 17.25 -10.36
N ASP A 7 11.36 18.22 -10.91
CA ASP A 7 10.78 19.50 -11.34
C ASP A 7 9.63 19.29 -12.34
N GLY A 8 8.51 19.99 -12.11
CA GLY A 8 7.29 19.85 -12.90
C GLY A 8 6.49 18.54 -12.73
N HIS A 9 6.91 17.62 -11.84
CA HIS A 9 6.17 16.38 -11.58
C HIS A 9 5.26 16.51 -10.37
N GLU A 10 4.13 15.81 -10.40
CA GLU A 10 3.30 15.58 -9.22
C GLU A 10 3.91 14.48 -8.35
N ILE A 11 4.06 14.73 -7.06
CA ILE A 11 4.62 13.80 -6.09
C ILE A 11 3.56 13.51 -5.03
N ARG A 12 3.23 12.23 -4.86
CA ARG A 12 2.38 11.72 -3.77
C ARG A 12 3.24 11.01 -2.73
N THR A 13 2.82 11.11 -1.49
CA THR A 13 3.44 10.53 -0.30
C THR A 13 2.38 9.80 0.52
N VAL A 14 2.80 9.12 1.60
CA VAL A 14 1.85 8.35 2.43
C VAL A 14 0.83 9.26 3.12
N GLU A 15 1.23 10.50 3.37
CA GLU A 15 0.41 11.58 3.94
C GLU A 15 -0.73 12.00 3.00
N ASP A 16 -0.64 11.72 1.70
CA ASP A 16 -1.68 12.03 0.71
C ASP A 16 -2.76 10.95 0.59
N LEU A 17 -2.62 9.82 1.30
CA LEU A 17 -3.57 8.70 1.18
C LEU A 17 -4.86 8.92 1.97
N GLY A 18 -4.74 9.55 3.14
CA GLY A 18 -5.85 9.70 4.06
C GLY A 18 -5.44 10.47 5.30
N THR A 19 -6.40 10.62 6.21
CA THR A 19 -6.22 11.28 7.50
C THR A 19 -6.42 10.29 8.63
N MET A 20 -6.10 10.68 9.87
CA MET A 20 -6.30 9.81 11.04
C MET A 20 -7.76 9.41 11.26
N ASP A 21 -8.71 10.22 10.79
CA ASP A 21 -10.15 9.99 10.95
C ASP A 21 -10.79 9.34 9.70
N ASP A 22 -10.08 9.34 8.57
CA ASP A 22 -10.55 8.85 7.28
C ASP A 22 -9.37 8.26 6.51
N LEU A 23 -9.10 6.97 6.79
CA LEU A 23 -7.97 6.25 6.25
C LEU A 23 -8.28 5.73 4.85
N HIS A 24 -7.28 5.72 3.98
CA HIS A 24 -7.40 4.99 2.72
C HIS A 24 -7.68 3.51 2.99
N PRO A 25 -8.46 2.79 2.17
CA PRO A 25 -8.72 1.35 2.35
C PRO A 25 -7.45 0.50 2.52
N LEU A 26 -6.36 0.89 1.86
CA LEU A 26 -5.04 0.26 2.03
C LEU A 26 -4.42 0.51 3.42
N GLN A 27 -4.56 1.72 3.98
CA GLN A 27 -4.11 2.02 5.33
C GLN A 27 -4.94 1.28 6.38
N GLU A 28 -6.27 1.22 6.20
CA GLU A 28 -7.16 0.43 7.05
C GLU A 28 -6.79 -1.05 7.04
N ALA A 29 -6.58 -1.62 5.84
CA ALA A 29 -6.22 -3.02 5.72
C ALA A 29 -4.91 -3.35 6.44
N PHE A 30 -3.92 -2.46 6.37
CA PHE A 30 -2.66 -2.63 7.12
C PHE A 30 -2.87 -2.61 8.64
N GLN A 31 -3.81 -1.80 9.13
CA GLN A 31 -4.16 -1.75 10.54
C GLN A 31 -4.90 -3.03 10.97
N GLU A 32 -5.91 -3.45 10.21
CA GLU A 32 -6.76 -4.59 10.51
C GLU A 32 -5.97 -5.92 10.53
N THR A 33 -5.07 -6.11 9.57
CA THR A 33 -4.28 -7.35 9.46
C THR A 33 -2.99 -7.35 10.26
N HIS A 34 -2.71 -6.27 11.02
CA HIS A 34 -1.45 -6.12 11.77
C HIS A 34 -0.21 -6.18 10.85
N ALA A 35 -0.29 -5.57 9.67
CA ALA A 35 0.76 -5.52 8.66
C ALA A 35 1.91 -4.56 9.00
N LEU A 36 1.96 -4.02 10.22
CA LEU A 36 3.02 -3.15 10.71
C LEU A 36 3.35 -3.45 12.17
N GLN A 37 4.60 -3.18 12.54
CA GLN A 37 5.06 -3.23 13.94
C GLN A 37 5.85 -1.96 14.27
N CYS A 38 7.14 -1.91 13.92
CA CYS A 38 7.95 -0.70 14.13
C CYS A 38 7.54 0.47 13.23
N GLY A 39 6.73 0.23 12.19
CA GLY A 39 6.21 1.25 11.28
C GLY A 39 7.21 1.77 10.23
N PHE A 40 8.51 1.50 10.38
CA PHE A 40 9.55 2.15 9.58
C PHE A 40 9.43 1.90 8.06
N CYS A 41 9.10 0.67 7.66
CA CYS A 41 8.94 0.32 6.24
C CYS A 41 7.54 0.60 5.70
N THR A 42 6.57 0.95 6.55
CA THR A 42 5.15 0.95 6.20
C THR A 42 4.82 1.94 5.10
N SER A 43 5.36 3.17 5.16
CA SER A 43 5.14 4.16 4.10
C SER A 43 5.64 3.70 2.73
N GLY A 44 6.81 3.05 2.67
CA GLY A 44 7.37 2.50 1.43
C GLY A 44 6.48 1.41 0.83
N PHE A 45 5.98 0.49 1.67
CA PHE A 45 5.03 -0.53 1.23
C PHE A 45 3.74 0.08 0.68
N LEU A 46 3.09 0.98 1.44
CA LEU A 46 1.84 1.62 1.04
C LEU A 46 1.99 2.31 -0.32
N MET A 47 3.06 3.10 -0.50
CA MET A 47 3.30 3.85 -1.75
C MET A 47 3.75 2.98 -2.92
N SER A 48 4.27 1.77 -2.68
CA SER A 48 4.64 0.84 -3.76
C SER A 48 3.48 -0.06 -4.19
N ILE A 49 2.59 -0.41 -3.24
CA ILE A 49 1.43 -1.29 -3.49
C ILE A 49 0.27 -0.50 -4.11
N LEU A 50 0.06 0.74 -3.69
CA LEU A 50 -1.09 1.53 -4.13
C LEU A 50 -1.23 1.63 -5.66
N PRO A 51 -0.17 1.94 -6.45
CA PRO A 51 -0.31 2.01 -7.90
C PRO A 51 -0.76 0.69 -8.53
N VAL A 52 -0.34 -0.44 -7.93
CA VAL A 52 -0.75 -1.78 -8.40
C VAL A 52 -2.25 -1.99 -8.17
N LEU A 53 -2.77 -1.58 -7.00
CA LEU A 53 -4.19 -1.66 -6.67
C LEU A 53 -5.06 -0.66 -7.43
N GLU A 54 -4.52 0.51 -7.78
CA GLU A 54 -5.18 1.51 -8.64
C GLU A 54 -5.32 0.98 -10.08
N GLU A 55 -4.39 0.14 -10.55
CA GLU A 55 -4.47 -0.53 -11.86
C GLU A 55 -5.43 -1.73 -11.86
N THR A 56 -5.38 -2.58 -10.83
CA THR A 56 -6.26 -3.74 -10.69
C THR A 56 -6.41 -4.21 -9.25
N THR A 57 -7.64 -4.54 -8.86
CA THR A 57 -7.93 -5.22 -7.60
C THR A 57 -7.97 -6.74 -7.73
N ASP A 58 -7.94 -7.28 -8.95
CA ASP A 58 -7.82 -8.73 -9.18
C ASP A 58 -6.33 -9.08 -9.31
N LEU A 59 -5.68 -9.36 -8.18
CA LEU A 59 -4.25 -9.63 -8.11
C LEU A 59 -3.94 -11.12 -8.15
N SER A 60 -3.03 -11.51 -9.04
CA SER A 60 -2.42 -12.83 -8.95
C SER A 60 -1.36 -12.89 -7.84
N GLU A 61 -0.96 -14.10 -7.46
CA GLU A 61 0.16 -14.33 -6.54
C GLU A 61 1.47 -13.71 -7.04
N GLU A 62 1.67 -13.66 -8.36
CA GLU A 62 2.86 -13.06 -8.95
C GLU A 62 2.83 -11.53 -8.85
N ASP A 63 1.66 -10.91 -9.04
CA ASP A 63 1.48 -9.47 -8.89
C ASP A 63 1.71 -9.03 -7.45
N LEU A 64 1.17 -9.79 -6.49
CA LEU A 64 1.38 -9.55 -5.06
C LEU A 64 2.86 -9.60 -4.69
N LYS A 65 3.60 -10.58 -5.23
CA LYS A 65 5.04 -10.70 -5.00
C LYS A 65 5.78 -9.50 -5.58
N ARG A 66 5.51 -9.14 -6.83
CA ARG A 66 6.15 -8.00 -7.52
C ARG A 66 5.88 -6.67 -6.81
N ALA A 67 4.66 -6.44 -6.33
CA ALA A 67 4.29 -5.25 -5.56
C ALA A 67 5.13 -5.08 -4.28
N MET A 68 5.63 -6.19 -3.72
CA MET A 68 6.36 -6.22 -2.45
C MET A 68 7.89 -6.32 -2.61
N GLU A 69 8.41 -6.81 -3.73
CA GLU A 69 9.83 -7.15 -3.93
C GLU A 69 10.80 -5.98 -3.68
N GLY A 70 10.37 -4.74 -3.89
CA GLY A 70 11.18 -3.53 -3.66
C GLY A 70 11.26 -3.06 -2.20
N ASN A 71 10.49 -3.65 -1.29
CA ASN A 71 10.35 -3.17 0.08
C ASN A 71 10.76 -4.23 1.11
N LEU A 72 11.72 -3.89 1.96
CA LEU A 72 12.23 -4.79 2.99
C LEU A 72 11.54 -4.54 4.33
N CYS A 73 11.03 -5.61 4.93
CA CYS A 73 10.48 -5.59 6.29
C CYS A 73 11.28 -6.53 7.20
N ARG A 74 11.68 -6.03 8.37
CA ARG A 74 12.36 -6.85 9.38
C ARG A 74 11.43 -7.44 10.44
N CYS A 75 10.25 -6.85 10.62
CA CYS A 75 9.41 -7.11 11.79
C CYS A 75 8.25 -8.07 11.51
N THR A 76 7.58 -7.95 10.37
CA THR A 76 6.28 -8.61 10.13
C THR A 76 6.39 -10.03 9.56
N GLY A 77 7.54 -10.39 8.96
CA GLY A 77 7.67 -11.65 8.22
C GLY A 77 6.84 -11.70 6.92
N TYR A 78 6.36 -10.56 6.42
CA TYR A 78 5.64 -10.35 5.16
C TYR A 78 4.22 -10.94 5.05
N GLN A 79 3.86 -11.98 5.81
CA GLN A 79 2.54 -12.61 5.67
C GLN A 79 1.40 -11.62 5.91
N HIS A 80 1.43 -10.87 7.00
CA HIS A 80 0.38 -9.88 7.29
C HIS A 80 0.32 -8.72 6.28
N ILE A 81 1.45 -8.40 5.63
CA ILE A 81 1.45 -7.43 4.53
C ILE A 81 0.71 -8.01 3.33
N ARG A 82 0.93 -9.28 2.99
CA ARG A 82 0.19 -9.98 1.93
C ARG A 82 -1.31 -9.99 2.21
N ASP A 83 -1.68 -10.34 3.43
CA ASP A 83 -3.09 -10.35 3.88
C ASP A 83 -3.70 -8.93 3.75
N ALA A 84 -2.94 -7.87 4.07
CA ALA A 84 -3.39 -6.48 3.93
C ALA A 84 -3.65 -6.09 2.47
N VAL A 85 -2.78 -6.49 1.55
CA VAL A 85 -2.97 -6.15 0.13
C VAL A 85 -4.23 -6.80 -0.43
N GLN A 86 -4.47 -8.07 -0.08
CA GLN A 86 -5.68 -8.80 -0.49
C GLN A 86 -6.94 -8.13 0.08
N LEU A 87 -6.95 -7.81 1.37
CA LEU A 87 -8.06 -7.12 2.01
C LEU A 87 -8.29 -5.71 1.42
N ALA A 88 -7.22 -4.98 1.12
CA ALA A 88 -7.32 -3.68 0.46
C ALA A 88 -7.96 -3.80 -0.93
N ALA A 89 -7.59 -4.82 -1.71
CA ALA A 89 -8.19 -5.09 -3.01
C ALA A 89 -9.70 -5.41 -2.91
N GLU A 90 -10.11 -6.18 -1.90
CA GLU A 90 -11.52 -6.44 -1.61
C GLU A 90 -12.27 -5.16 -1.23
N LYS A 91 -11.71 -4.32 -0.35
CA LYS A 91 -12.31 -3.04 0.04
C LYS A 91 -12.42 -2.07 -1.14
N MET A 92 -11.39 -1.99 -1.98
CA MET A 92 -11.37 -1.08 -3.14
C MET A 92 -12.29 -1.55 -4.28
N SER A 93 -12.50 -2.86 -4.44
CA SER A 93 -13.46 -3.39 -5.42
C SER A 93 -14.92 -3.23 -4.98
N SER A 94 -15.19 -3.31 -3.67
CA SER A 94 -16.53 -3.11 -3.10
C SER A 94 -16.92 -1.63 -2.91
N GLY A 95 -15.94 -0.72 -2.83
CA GLY A 95 -16.15 0.73 -2.73
C GLY A 95 -16.59 1.43 -4.03
N GLY A 96 -16.74 0.70 -5.15
CA GLY A 96 -17.30 1.23 -6.41
C GLY A 96 -18.83 1.44 -6.39
N GLU A 97 -19.50 1.10 -5.29
CA GLU A 97 -20.92 1.38 -5.04
C GLU A 97 -21.07 2.41 -3.90
N SER A 98 -20.77 3.69 -4.17
CA SER A 98 -21.25 4.84 -3.38
C SER A 98 -21.23 6.12 -4.20
#